data_AF-A0A0T6ATR5-F1
#
_entry.id   AF-A0A0T6ATR5-F1
#
_cell.length_a   1.000
_cell.length_b   1.000
_cell.length_c   1.000
_cell.angle_alpha   90.00
_cell.angle_beta   90.00
_cell.angle_gamma   90.00
#
_symmetry.space_group_name_H-M   'P 1'
#
loop_
_entity.id
_entity.type
_entity.pdbx_description
1 polymer ?
#
loop_
_entity_poly.entity_id
_entity_poly.type
_entity_poly.pdbx_seq_one_letter_code
_entity_poly.pdbx_strand_id
1 'polypeptide(L)'
;LLVFVNSKSGDNQGVKFLRRFKQLLNPAQVFDLISTGPRLGLRLFRHFDPFRILVCSGDGSVGWVLSEIDKLDMHKQCQVAVLPLGTGNDLARVLGWGSSCDDDTHLPQLLEKYEKASTKILDRWSIMIFERTVAMPKLSLVPGQCEGQLHTQISQYEDSLVTHLQNILQSDETSVVLNSAKRLCEIVKEFATQVSDSSLTRGDEQLSKKCDILQQKLDLLLQTLTSEQIDAMRLEFEEEDLANSKHAAFHQKEDTESEMSYDKSKTEKDLSNFNF
;
A
#
# COMPACT_ATOMS: atom_id res chain seq x y z
N LEU A 1 20.37 18.55 -34.38
CA LEU A 1 20.06 18.62 -32.94
C LEU A 1 18.56 18.38 -32.75
N LEU A 2 18.19 17.49 -31.82
CA LEU A 2 16.82 17.25 -31.37
C LEU A 2 16.71 17.73 -29.91
N VAL A 3 15.69 18.50 -29.57
CA VAL A 3 15.53 19.07 -28.22
C VAL A 3 14.25 18.54 -27.58
N PHE A 4 14.41 17.97 -26.39
CA PHE A 4 13.31 17.58 -25.52
C PHE A 4 13.28 18.52 -24.32
N VAL A 5 12.12 19.10 -24.04
CA VAL A 5 11.94 19.97 -22.88
C VAL A 5 10.81 19.41 -22.04
N ASN A 6 11.00 19.33 -20.72
CA ASN A 6 9.89 19.06 -19.81
C ASN A 6 9.25 20.38 -19.40
N SER A 7 8.03 20.65 -19.89
CA SER A 7 7.33 21.90 -19.62
C SER A 7 7.04 22.18 -18.14
N LYS A 8 6.97 21.13 -17.30
CA LYS A 8 6.71 21.24 -15.85
C LYS A 8 7.99 21.36 -15.01
N SER A 9 9.17 21.18 -15.59
CA SER A 9 10.44 21.26 -14.85
C SER A 9 10.78 22.69 -14.42
N GLY A 10 11.43 22.79 -13.24
CA GLY A 10 11.95 24.03 -12.69
C GLY A 10 10.87 25.07 -12.44
N ASP A 11 9.82 24.75 -11.67
CA ASP A 11 8.72 25.68 -11.37
C ASP A 11 8.06 26.28 -12.64
N ASN A 12 7.75 25.40 -13.61
CA ASN A 12 7.16 25.75 -14.91
C ASN A 12 8.05 26.65 -15.80
N GLN A 13 9.33 26.84 -15.47
CA GLN A 13 10.28 27.52 -16.34
C GLN A 13 10.50 26.76 -17.65
N GLY A 14 10.25 25.44 -17.67
CA GLY A 14 10.28 24.63 -18.89
C GLY A 14 9.42 25.17 -20.03
N VAL A 15 8.31 25.85 -19.73
CA VAL A 15 7.47 26.51 -20.76
C VAL A 15 8.23 27.65 -21.45
N LYS A 16 9.03 28.43 -20.70
CA LYS A 16 9.85 29.51 -21.27
C LYS A 16 10.94 28.95 -22.16
N PHE A 17 11.69 27.94 -21.67
CA PHE A 17 12.71 27.25 -22.46
C PHE A 17 12.13 26.64 -23.73
N LEU A 18 10.97 25.98 -23.65
CA LEU A 18 10.31 25.39 -24.82
C LEU A 18 10.00 26.45 -25.88
N ARG A 19 9.45 27.61 -25.47
CA ARG A 19 9.19 28.73 -26.38
C ARG A 19 10.48 29.28 -26.98
N ARG A 20 11.51 29.46 -26.16
CA ARG A 20 12.80 30.00 -26.58
C ARG A 20 13.50 29.07 -27.59
N PHE A 21 13.54 27.77 -27.33
CA PHE A 21 14.09 26.79 -28.27
C PHE A 21 13.34 26.79 -29.60
N LYS A 22 12.00 26.90 -29.61
CA LYS A 22 11.21 26.99 -30.85
C LYS A 22 11.45 28.27 -31.65
N GLN A 23 11.93 29.34 -31.02
CA GLN A 23 12.34 30.57 -31.71
C GLN A 23 13.74 30.47 -32.30
N LEU A 24 14.64 29.74 -31.64
CA LEU A 24 16.04 29.62 -32.05
C LEU A 24 16.28 28.47 -33.04
N LEU A 25 15.47 27.42 -32.97
CA LEU A 25 15.59 26.20 -33.77
C LEU A 25 14.33 25.98 -34.59
N ASN A 26 14.38 25.03 -35.55
CA ASN A 26 13.18 24.63 -36.26
C ASN A 26 12.16 24.05 -35.25
N PRO A 27 10.89 24.52 -35.21
CA PRO A 27 9.90 23.99 -34.28
C PRO A 27 9.71 22.46 -34.36
N ALA A 28 9.99 21.84 -35.50
CA ALA A 28 9.95 20.38 -35.68
C ALA A 28 11.08 19.62 -34.96
N GLN A 29 12.09 20.34 -34.43
CA GLN A 29 13.17 19.79 -33.62
C GLN A 29 12.91 19.89 -32.12
N VAL A 30 11.84 20.57 -31.69
CA VAL A 30 11.62 20.89 -30.27
C VAL A 30 10.32 20.27 -29.78
N PHE A 31 10.45 19.30 -28.89
CA PHE A 31 9.34 18.51 -28.38
C PHE A 31 9.14 18.72 -26.88
N ASP A 32 7.87 18.80 -26.47
CA ASP A 32 7.50 18.76 -25.05
C ASP A 32 7.36 17.30 -24.61
N LEU A 33 8.16 16.91 -23.62
CA LEU A 33 8.12 15.58 -23.03
C LEU A 33 6.78 15.28 -22.35
N ILE A 34 6.16 16.28 -21.72
CA ILE A 34 4.92 16.06 -20.98
C ILE A 34 3.74 15.87 -21.93
N SER A 35 3.68 16.64 -23.01
CA SER A 35 2.57 16.58 -23.96
C SER A 35 2.68 15.44 -24.97
N THR A 36 3.87 15.23 -25.55
CA THR A 36 4.04 14.34 -26.71
C THR A 36 4.91 13.13 -26.41
N GLY A 37 5.70 13.19 -25.33
CA GLY A 37 6.68 12.17 -24.99
C GLY A 37 7.87 12.12 -25.97
N PRO A 38 8.90 11.31 -25.64
CA PRO A 38 10.12 11.24 -26.45
C PRO A 38 9.97 10.43 -27.74
N ARG A 39 9.03 9.47 -27.79
CA ARG A 39 8.91 8.49 -28.89
C ARG A 39 8.70 9.15 -30.25
N LEU A 40 7.84 10.16 -30.36
CA LEU A 40 7.55 10.80 -31.64
C LEU A 40 8.79 11.48 -32.23
N GLY A 41 9.48 12.29 -31.42
CA GLY A 41 10.70 12.99 -31.85
C GLY A 41 11.80 12.02 -32.26
N LEU A 42 12.00 10.94 -31.49
CA LEU A 42 12.99 9.91 -31.82
C LEU A 42 12.66 9.18 -33.14
N ARG A 43 11.39 8.86 -33.40
CA ARG A 43 10.98 8.22 -34.67
C ARG A 43 11.19 9.14 -35.88
N LEU A 44 10.92 10.43 -35.74
CA LEU A 44 11.15 11.41 -36.81
C LEU A 44 12.64 11.54 -37.14
N PHE A 45 13.50 11.47 -36.13
CA PHE A 45 14.95 11.63 -36.30
C PHE A 45 15.72 10.32 -36.53
N ARG A 46 15.03 9.16 -36.57
CA ARG A 46 15.64 7.83 -36.68
C ARG A 46 16.54 7.63 -37.90
N HIS A 47 16.29 8.36 -38.98
CA HIS A 47 17.08 8.23 -40.22
C HIS A 47 18.31 9.14 -40.26
N PHE A 48 18.49 10.00 -39.26
CA PHE A 48 19.70 10.81 -39.12
C PHE A 48 20.70 10.05 -38.26
N ASP A 49 21.94 9.88 -38.72
CA ASP A 49 22.99 9.17 -38.00
C ASP A 49 24.37 9.76 -38.33
N PRO A 50 25.17 10.22 -37.35
CA PRO A 50 24.83 10.44 -35.93
C PRO A 50 24.11 11.77 -35.70
N PHE A 51 23.29 11.86 -34.64
CA PHE A 51 22.68 13.11 -34.22
C PHE A 51 22.70 13.34 -32.71
N ARG A 52 22.67 14.62 -32.33
CA ARG A 52 22.68 15.05 -30.92
C ARG A 52 21.27 15.32 -30.42
N ILE A 53 21.03 14.91 -29.18
CA ILE A 53 19.80 15.12 -28.42
C ILE A 53 20.14 16.00 -27.21
N LEU A 54 19.39 17.07 -27.00
CA LEU A 54 19.45 17.90 -25.81
C LEU A 54 18.19 17.69 -24.98
N VAL A 55 18.35 17.28 -23.72
CA VAL A 55 17.23 17.12 -22.78
C VAL A 55 17.29 18.23 -21.75
N CYS A 56 16.30 19.12 -21.77
CA CYS A 56 16.12 20.19 -20.81
C CYS A 56 15.14 19.77 -19.71
N SER A 57 15.68 19.18 -18.64
CA SER A 57 14.96 18.67 -17.46
C SER A 57 15.96 18.13 -16.42
N GLY A 58 15.45 17.46 -15.39
CA GLY A 58 16.24 16.66 -14.44
C GLY A 58 16.41 15.19 -14.87
N ASP A 59 17.09 14.42 -14.02
CA ASP A 59 17.58 13.06 -14.28
C ASP A 59 16.46 12.08 -14.63
N GLY A 60 15.28 12.21 -14.00
CA GLY A 60 14.13 11.33 -14.27
C GLY A 60 13.64 11.42 -15.73
N SER A 61 13.56 12.64 -16.28
CA SER A 61 13.20 12.84 -17.68
C SER A 61 14.29 12.39 -18.64
N VAL A 62 15.57 12.59 -18.27
CA VAL A 62 16.69 12.09 -19.07
C VAL A 62 16.65 10.57 -19.13
N GLY A 63 16.42 9.90 -17.99
CA GLY A 63 16.23 8.46 -17.92
C GLY A 63 15.07 7.96 -18.79
N TRP A 64 13.96 8.71 -18.85
CA TRP A 64 12.84 8.38 -19.73
C TRP A 64 13.23 8.44 -21.22
N VAL A 65 13.90 9.52 -21.65
CA VAL A 65 14.40 9.66 -23.04
C VAL A 65 15.37 8.52 -23.38
N LEU A 66 16.33 8.25 -22.48
CA LEU A 66 17.32 7.18 -22.65
C LEU A 66 16.67 5.79 -22.75
N SER A 67 15.67 5.51 -21.91
CA SER A 67 14.89 4.25 -21.98
C SER A 67 14.15 4.10 -23.31
N GLU A 68 13.69 5.23 -23.87
CA GLU A 68 13.00 5.22 -25.16
C GLU A 68 13.95 5.02 -26.35
N ILE A 69 15.18 5.55 -26.24
CA ILE A 69 16.26 5.28 -27.20
C ILE A 69 16.61 3.79 -27.21
N ASP A 70 16.69 3.13 -26.05
CA ASP A 70 16.96 1.69 -25.95
C ASP A 70 15.87 0.87 -26.66
N LYS A 71 14.60 1.18 -26.42
CA LYS A 71 13.46 0.49 -27.05
C LYS A 71 13.44 0.62 -28.58
N LEU A 72 14.04 1.69 -29.12
CA LEU A 72 14.12 1.92 -30.55
C LEU A 72 15.43 1.42 -31.18
N ASP A 73 16.33 0.90 -30.34
CA ASP A 73 17.68 0.44 -30.69
C ASP A 73 18.56 1.52 -31.35
N MET A 74 18.48 2.76 -30.84
CA MET A 74 19.18 3.92 -31.40
C MET A 74 20.43 4.34 -30.61
N HIS A 75 20.91 3.48 -29.72
CA HIS A 75 21.97 3.80 -28.74
C HIS A 75 23.34 4.16 -29.37
N LYS A 76 23.62 3.71 -30.60
CA LYS A 76 24.86 4.04 -31.34
C LYS A 76 24.76 5.36 -32.12
N GLN A 77 23.54 5.80 -32.44
CA GLN A 77 23.27 6.93 -33.33
C GLN A 77 23.08 8.24 -32.55
N CYS A 78 22.64 8.11 -31.28
CA CYS A 78 22.23 9.23 -30.44
C CYS A 78 23.34 9.64 -29.46
N GLN A 79 23.66 10.94 -29.43
CA GLN A 79 24.49 11.54 -28.40
C GLN A 79 23.62 12.44 -27.52
N VAL A 80 23.48 12.11 -26.22
CA VAL A 80 22.58 12.82 -25.32
C VAL A 80 23.35 13.82 -24.45
N ALA A 81 22.88 15.06 -24.42
CA ALA A 81 23.34 16.11 -23.54
C ALA A 81 22.20 16.57 -22.62
N VAL A 82 22.55 17.06 -21.43
CA VAL A 82 21.59 17.47 -20.41
C VAL A 82 21.71 18.97 -20.19
N LEU A 83 20.57 19.66 -20.23
CA LEU A 83 20.41 21.03 -19.76
C LEU A 83 19.70 20.98 -18.40
N PRO A 84 20.42 21.20 -17.29
CA PRO A 84 19.86 21.01 -15.95
C PRO A 84 18.74 22.01 -15.68
N LEU A 85 17.52 21.52 -15.47
CA LEU A 85 16.36 22.34 -15.18
C LEU A 85 15.51 21.71 -14.06
N GLY A 86 15.33 22.45 -12.96
CA GLY A 86 14.63 21.97 -11.78
C GLY A 86 15.54 21.20 -10.81
N THR A 87 15.00 20.18 -10.15
CA THR A 87 15.68 19.38 -9.12
C THR A 87 16.11 18.00 -9.66
N GLY A 88 17.15 17.41 -9.05
CA GLY A 88 17.74 16.14 -9.50
C GLY A 88 18.48 16.30 -10.82
N ASN A 89 19.64 16.94 -10.80
CA ASN A 89 20.49 17.23 -11.96
C ASN A 89 21.87 16.57 -11.80
N ASP A 90 21.93 15.41 -11.16
CA ASP A 90 23.18 14.74 -10.82
C ASP A 90 23.94 14.31 -12.07
N LEU A 91 23.23 13.86 -13.10
CA LEU A 91 23.85 13.53 -14.38
C LEU A 91 24.47 14.76 -15.04
N ALA A 92 23.81 15.91 -14.97
CA ALA A 92 24.35 17.17 -15.50
C ALA A 92 25.63 17.59 -14.76
N ARG A 93 25.66 17.45 -13.42
CA ARG A 93 26.85 17.76 -12.61
C ARG A 93 28.01 16.83 -12.93
N VAL A 94 27.76 15.52 -12.98
CA VAL A 94 28.78 14.50 -13.27
C VAL A 94 29.35 14.66 -14.68
N LEU A 95 28.51 15.00 -15.66
CA LEU A 95 28.95 15.23 -17.04
C LEU A 95 29.59 16.61 -17.27
N GLY A 96 29.53 17.51 -16.28
CA GLY A 96 30.14 18.84 -16.35
C GLY A 96 29.28 19.92 -17.02
N TRP A 97 27.98 19.70 -17.15
CA TRP A 97 27.02 20.69 -17.68
C TRP A 97 26.58 21.75 -16.66
N GLY A 98 26.83 21.50 -15.37
CA GLY A 98 26.51 22.42 -14.27
C GLY A 98 25.34 21.94 -13.41
N SER A 99 24.97 22.76 -12.42
CA SER A 99 23.98 22.41 -11.38
C SER A 99 22.54 22.83 -11.70
N SER A 100 22.37 23.96 -12.39
CA SER A 100 21.09 24.54 -12.78
C SER A 100 21.28 25.46 -13.99
N CYS A 101 20.20 25.67 -14.73
CA CYS A 101 20.09 26.69 -15.76
C CYS A 101 18.80 27.47 -15.50
N ASP A 102 18.96 28.65 -14.90
CA ASP A 102 17.85 29.44 -14.40
C ASP A 102 17.39 30.55 -15.37
N ASP A 103 18.19 30.82 -16.42
CA ASP A 103 17.94 31.89 -17.39
C ASP A 103 18.06 31.41 -18.86
N ASP A 104 17.08 31.76 -19.69
CA ASP A 104 17.00 31.43 -21.12
C ASP A 104 17.71 32.47 -22.02
N THR A 105 18.20 33.57 -21.45
CA THR A 105 18.95 34.60 -22.20
C THR A 105 20.24 34.05 -22.83
N HIS A 106 20.93 33.15 -22.14
CA HIS A 106 22.20 32.56 -22.56
C HIS A 106 22.06 31.30 -23.44
N LEU A 107 20.83 30.94 -23.81
CA LEU A 107 20.55 29.71 -24.56
C LEU A 107 21.33 29.59 -25.89
N PRO A 108 21.51 30.65 -26.71
CA PRO A 108 22.30 30.56 -27.94
C PRO A 108 23.78 30.20 -27.68
N GLN A 109 24.40 30.82 -26.67
CA GLN A 109 25.79 30.56 -26.28
C GLN A 109 25.95 29.15 -25.73
N LEU A 110 24.93 28.68 -25.01
CA LEU A 110 24.90 27.33 -24.47
C LEU A 110 24.73 26.28 -25.57
N LEU A 111 23.88 26.54 -26.57
CA LEU A 111 23.73 25.69 -27.76
C LEU A 111 25.05 25.55 -28.52
N GLU A 112 25.83 26.62 -28.66
CA GLU A 112 27.17 26.56 -29.27
C GLU A 112 28.13 25.68 -28.46
N LYS A 113 28.07 25.74 -27.12
CA LYS A 113 28.83 24.84 -26.24
C LYS A 113 28.39 23.38 -26.43
N TYR A 114 27.09 23.11 -26.52
CA TYR A 114 26.56 21.77 -26.76
C TYR A 114 26.97 21.20 -28.12
N GLU A 115 27.07 22.04 -29.14
CA GLU A 115 27.52 21.63 -30.48
C GLU A 115 29.00 21.23 -30.48
N LYS A 116 29.85 21.98 -29.77
CA LYS A 116 31.30 21.73 -29.70
C LYS A 116 31.72 20.72 -28.63
N ALA A 117 30.81 20.32 -27.75
CA ALA A 117 31.12 19.43 -26.65
C ALA A 117 31.59 18.05 -27.12
N SER A 118 32.54 17.48 -26.37
CA SER A 118 33.01 16.12 -26.54
C SER A 118 32.03 15.12 -25.95
N THR A 119 32.02 13.92 -26.50
CA THR A 119 31.20 12.81 -26.00
C THR A 119 31.96 12.02 -24.94
N LYS A 120 31.21 11.48 -23.99
CA LYS A 120 31.70 10.51 -22.99
C LYS A 120 30.79 9.30 -23.01
N ILE A 121 31.36 8.13 -22.73
CA ILE A 121 30.59 6.90 -22.57
C ILE A 121 29.86 6.96 -21.23
N LEU A 122 28.59 6.57 -21.23
CA LEU A 122 27.76 6.47 -20.04
C LEU A 122 27.36 5.01 -19.84
N ASP A 123 27.79 4.43 -18.72
CA ASP A 123 27.37 3.09 -18.34
C ASP A 123 25.90 3.08 -17.91
N ARG A 124 25.15 2.08 -18.36
CA ARG A 124 23.73 1.94 -18.06
C ARG A 124 23.43 0.58 -17.48
N TRP A 125 22.79 0.58 -16.31
CA TRP A 125 22.44 -0.64 -15.60
C TRP A 125 21.03 -1.09 -15.99
N SER A 126 20.91 -2.38 -16.28
CA SER A 126 19.63 -3.07 -16.38
C SER A 126 19.46 -3.92 -15.13
N ILE A 127 18.50 -3.54 -14.28
CA ILE A 127 18.25 -4.21 -13.01
C ILE A 127 16.99 -5.07 -13.18
N MET A 128 17.15 -6.39 -13.08
CA MET A 128 16.04 -7.31 -13.01
C MET A 128 15.77 -7.65 -11.54
N ILE A 129 14.54 -7.36 -11.09
CA ILE A 129 14.11 -7.65 -9.73
C ILE A 129 13.18 -8.85 -9.81
N PHE A 130 13.54 -9.91 -9.09
CA PHE A 130 12.68 -11.06 -8.90
C PHE A 130 12.23 -11.06 -7.46
N GLU A 131 10.91 -11.05 -7.25
CA GLU A 131 10.36 -11.31 -5.94
C GLU A 131 10.61 -12.78 -5.62
N ARG A 132 11.68 -13.03 -4.86
CA ARG A 132 11.89 -14.33 -4.27
C ARG A 132 10.92 -14.41 -3.11
N THR A 133 9.84 -15.16 -3.28
CA THR A 133 9.17 -15.77 -2.12
C THR A 133 10.29 -16.47 -1.35
N VAL A 134 10.64 -15.92 -0.19
CA VAL A 134 11.58 -16.58 0.70
C VAL A 134 10.91 -17.91 1.00
N ALA A 135 11.40 -18.98 0.37
CA ALA A 135 10.98 -20.32 0.71
C ALA A 135 11.33 -20.49 2.18
N MET A 136 10.33 -20.33 3.03
CA MET A 136 10.42 -20.77 4.41
C MET A 136 10.81 -22.24 4.35
N PRO A 137 11.84 -22.68 5.09
CA PRO A 137 12.28 -24.06 5.05
C PRO A 137 11.10 -24.98 5.40
N LYS A 138 10.59 -25.68 4.39
CA LYS A 138 9.68 -26.84 4.44
C LYS A 138 8.77 -26.90 5.68
N LEU A 139 7.53 -26.44 5.54
CA LEU A 139 6.41 -27.18 6.13
C LEU A 139 6.29 -28.52 5.40
N SER A 140 7.06 -29.51 5.84
CA SER A 140 6.96 -30.90 5.36
C SER A 140 6.88 -31.82 6.56
N LEU A 141 5.65 -32.15 6.98
CA LEU A 141 5.42 -33.42 7.66
C LEU A 141 5.19 -34.58 6.68
N VAL A 142 5.19 -34.37 5.36
CA VAL A 142 5.12 -35.48 4.39
C VAL A 142 5.88 -35.12 3.09
N PRO A 143 6.78 -35.99 2.59
CA PRO A 143 7.46 -35.74 1.32
C PRO A 143 6.51 -35.95 0.14
N GLY A 144 6.20 -34.90 -0.62
CA GLY A 144 5.64 -35.04 -1.98
C GLY A 144 4.57 -34.06 -2.50
N GLN A 145 4.52 -32.77 -2.13
CA GLN A 145 3.52 -31.84 -2.69
C GLN A 145 4.10 -30.61 -3.42
N CYS A 146 3.44 -30.27 -4.53
CA CYS A 146 3.85 -29.41 -5.64
C CYS A 146 3.65 -27.91 -5.33
N GLU A 147 4.44 -27.03 -5.98
CA GLU A 147 4.60 -25.58 -5.75
C GLU A 147 3.32 -24.70 -5.80
N GLY A 148 2.12 -25.27 -6.01
CA GLY A 148 0.84 -24.55 -6.11
C GLY A 148 0.07 -24.32 -4.80
N GLN A 149 0.45 -24.93 -3.67
CA GLN A 149 -0.34 -24.86 -2.41
C GLN A 149 -0.07 -23.63 -1.54
N LEU A 150 1.04 -22.92 -1.76
CA LEU A 150 1.49 -21.85 -0.85
C LEU A 150 0.68 -20.56 -1.02
N HIS A 151 0.25 -20.25 -2.25
CA HIS A 151 -0.64 -19.11 -2.52
C HIS A 151 -2.03 -19.32 -1.90
N THR A 152 -2.52 -20.56 -1.91
CA THR A 152 -3.78 -20.93 -1.26
C THR A 152 -3.70 -20.77 0.27
N GLN A 153 -2.57 -21.13 0.89
CA GLN A 153 -2.40 -20.97 2.34
C GLN A 153 -2.30 -19.50 2.77
N ILE A 154 -1.57 -18.66 2.04
CA ILE A 154 -1.48 -17.22 2.34
C ILE A 154 -2.84 -16.54 2.16
N SER A 155 -3.56 -16.86 1.09
CA SER A 155 -4.93 -16.36 0.87
C SER A 155 -5.87 -16.77 2.01
N GLN A 156 -5.76 -18.01 2.52
CA GLN A 156 -6.56 -18.48 3.66
C GLN A 156 -6.23 -17.73 4.95
N TYR A 157 -4.96 -17.40 5.20
CA TYR A 157 -4.58 -16.55 6.33
C TYR A 157 -5.18 -15.14 6.18
N GLU A 158 -5.10 -14.55 4.99
CA GLU A 158 -5.66 -13.23 4.69
C GLU A 158 -7.18 -13.21 4.88
N ASP A 159 -7.90 -14.17 4.28
CA ASP A 159 -9.36 -14.30 4.39
C ASP A 159 -9.79 -14.49 5.85
N SER A 160 -9.04 -15.29 6.62
CA SER A 160 -9.31 -15.49 8.05
C SER A 160 -9.06 -14.21 8.86
N LEU A 161 -7.98 -13.48 8.61
CA LEU A 161 -7.72 -12.19 9.29
C LEU A 161 -8.83 -11.17 9.00
N VAL A 162 -9.24 -11.05 7.74
CA VAL A 162 -10.32 -10.15 7.32
C VAL A 162 -11.64 -10.50 7.99
N THR A 163 -11.99 -11.80 8.02
CA THR A 163 -13.24 -12.27 8.63
C THR A 163 -13.31 -11.94 10.12
N HIS A 164 -12.24 -12.22 10.87
CA HIS A 164 -12.23 -11.96 12.32
C HIS A 164 -12.16 -10.46 12.65
N LEU A 165 -11.46 -9.65 11.85
CA LEU A 165 -11.48 -8.19 11.98
C LEU A 165 -12.88 -7.62 11.70
N GLN A 166 -13.58 -8.13 10.69
CA GLN A 166 -14.96 -7.74 10.40
C GLN A 166 -15.90 -8.09 11.55
N ASN A 167 -15.78 -9.29 12.11
CA ASN A 167 -16.59 -9.70 13.26
C ASN A 167 -16.37 -8.81 14.49
N ILE A 168 -15.13 -8.36 14.74
CA ILE A 168 -14.82 -7.42 15.85
C ILE A 168 -15.45 -6.04 15.61
N LEU A 169 -15.46 -5.57 14.35
CA LEU A 169 -15.94 -4.22 14.02
C LEU A 169 -17.46 -4.12 13.85
N GLN A 170 -18.13 -5.22 13.50
CA GLN A 170 -19.53 -5.23 13.08
C GLN A 170 -20.46 -6.00 14.02
N SER A 171 -19.93 -6.78 14.97
CA SER A 171 -20.76 -7.54 15.92
C SER A 171 -21.06 -6.72 17.17
N ASP A 172 -22.33 -6.70 17.56
CA ASP A 172 -22.80 -6.13 18.82
C ASP A 172 -22.70 -7.13 19.99
N GLU A 173 -22.36 -8.40 19.70
CA GLU A 173 -22.27 -9.47 20.69
C GLU A 173 -20.84 -9.60 21.23
N THR A 174 -20.67 -9.38 22.54
CA THR A 174 -19.37 -9.41 23.22
C THR A 174 -18.69 -10.78 23.09
N SER A 175 -19.45 -11.87 23.05
CA SER A 175 -18.96 -13.24 22.86
C SER A 175 -18.26 -13.42 21.50
N VAL A 176 -18.84 -12.88 20.42
CA VAL A 176 -18.34 -12.97 19.05
C VAL A 176 -17.10 -12.11 18.86
N VAL A 177 -17.10 -10.90 19.42
CA VAL A 177 -15.95 -10.00 19.42
C VAL A 177 -14.76 -10.64 20.15
N LEU A 178 -15.01 -11.24 21.32
CA LEU A 178 -13.96 -11.83 22.14
C LEU A 178 -13.39 -13.12 21.53
N ASN A 179 -14.23 -14.00 20.99
CA ASN A 179 -13.78 -15.19 20.25
C ASN A 179 -13.00 -14.81 18.98
N SER A 180 -13.43 -13.76 18.28
CA SER A 180 -12.75 -13.28 17.08
C SER A 180 -11.39 -12.65 17.40
N ALA A 181 -11.30 -11.87 18.48
CA ALA A 181 -10.04 -11.31 18.96
C ALA A 181 -9.05 -12.39 19.39
N LYS A 182 -9.50 -13.45 20.07
CA LYS A 182 -8.68 -14.60 20.42
C LYS A 182 -8.14 -15.32 19.20
N ARG A 183 -9.02 -15.60 18.23
CA ARG A 183 -8.62 -16.31 17.01
C ARG A 183 -7.63 -15.49 16.18
N LEU A 184 -7.82 -14.19 16.10
CA LEU A 184 -6.87 -13.26 15.46
C LEU A 184 -5.50 -13.31 16.15
N CYS A 185 -5.49 -13.29 17.49
CA CYS A 185 -4.26 -13.36 18.26
C CYS A 185 -3.53 -14.70 18.07
N GLU A 186 -4.24 -15.82 18.01
CA GLU A 186 -3.64 -17.13 17.70
C GLU A 186 -2.99 -17.17 16.31
N ILE A 187 -3.65 -16.61 15.30
CA ILE A 187 -3.12 -16.56 13.93
C ILE A 187 -1.83 -15.73 13.87
N VAL A 188 -1.82 -14.55 14.51
CA VAL A 188 -0.62 -13.71 14.57
C VAL A 188 0.51 -14.40 15.35
N LYS A 189 0.16 -15.20 16.36
CA LYS A 189 1.14 -15.97 17.16
C LYS A 189 1.79 -17.06 16.32
N GLU A 190 0.98 -17.82 15.59
CA GLU A 190 1.46 -18.86 14.67
C GLU A 190 2.38 -18.26 13.61
N PHE A 191 1.98 -17.13 13.01
CA PHE A 191 2.82 -16.42 12.05
C PHE A 191 4.13 -15.92 12.66
N ALA A 192 4.10 -15.33 13.85
CA ALA A 192 5.29 -14.85 14.55
C ALA A 192 6.29 -15.99 14.86
N THR A 193 5.79 -17.17 15.27
CA THR A 193 6.62 -18.36 15.48
C THR A 193 7.28 -18.84 14.19
N GLN A 194 6.55 -18.87 13.08
CA GLN A 194 7.09 -19.26 11.77
C GLN A 194 8.17 -18.28 11.29
N VAL A 195 7.98 -16.98 11.49
CA VAL A 195 8.98 -15.96 11.15
C VAL A 195 10.22 -16.06 12.04
N SER A 196 10.06 -16.35 13.34
CA SER A 196 11.17 -16.53 14.27
C SER A 196 12.06 -17.72 13.89
N ASP A 197 11.45 -18.88 13.60
CA ASP A 197 12.16 -20.09 13.17
C ASP A 197 12.95 -19.89 11.87
N SER A 198 12.39 -19.09 10.95
CA SER A 198 13.08 -18.75 9.71
C SER A 198 14.25 -17.79 9.89
N SER A 199 14.18 -16.89 10.88
CA SER A 199 15.21 -15.88 11.14
C SER A 199 16.52 -16.51 11.61
N LEU A 200 16.46 -17.62 12.36
CA LEU A 200 17.64 -18.40 12.77
C LEU A 200 18.51 -18.85 11.59
N THR A 201 17.93 -19.05 10.40
CA THR A 201 18.67 -19.46 9.21
C THR A 201 19.38 -18.30 8.49
N ARG A 202 19.00 -17.04 8.78
CA ARG A 202 19.52 -15.84 8.10
C ARG A 202 20.42 -14.94 8.95
N GLY A 203 20.49 -15.18 10.27
CA GLY A 203 21.36 -14.44 11.19
C GLY A 203 20.82 -13.04 11.56
N ASP A 204 19.51 -12.82 11.48
CA ASP A 204 18.90 -11.51 11.75
C ASP A 204 18.48 -11.38 13.23
N GLU A 205 19.46 -11.07 14.08
CA GLU A 205 19.31 -10.98 15.54
C GLU A 205 18.31 -9.88 15.97
N GLN A 206 18.14 -8.83 15.17
CA GLN A 206 17.17 -7.75 15.41
C GLN A 206 15.73 -8.21 15.21
N LEU A 207 15.48 -9.02 14.18
CA LEU A 207 14.15 -9.55 13.88
C LEU A 207 13.71 -10.56 14.94
N SER A 208 14.62 -11.44 15.38
CA SER A 208 14.33 -12.43 16.44
C SER A 208 13.88 -11.75 17.73
N LYS A 209 14.61 -10.72 18.19
CA LYS A 209 14.25 -9.98 19.41
C LYS A 209 12.87 -9.32 19.31
N LYS A 210 12.48 -8.83 18.13
CA LYS A 210 11.16 -8.24 17.91
C LYS A 210 10.06 -9.29 17.90
N CYS A 211 10.31 -10.47 17.31
CA CYS A 211 9.37 -11.60 17.35
C CYS A 211 9.14 -12.10 18.79
N ASP A 212 10.19 -12.20 19.60
CA ASP A 212 10.07 -12.61 21.01
C ASP A 212 9.20 -11.63 21.81
N ILE A 213 9.43 -10.32 21.63
CA ILE A 213 8.62 -9.28 22.28
C ILE A 213 7.16 -9.35 21.81
N LEU A 214 6.93 -9.50 20.51
CA LEU A 214 5.59 -9.62 19.95
C LEU A 214 4.85 -10.81 20.55
N GLN A 215 5.52 -11.96 20.65
CA GLN A 215 4.94 -13.19 21.19
C GLN A 215 4.58 -13.06 22.68
N GLN A 216 5.46 -12.45 23.49
CA GLN A 216 5.16 -12.13 24.89
C GLN A 216 3.95 -11.21 25.05
N LYS A 217 3.83 -10.18 24.21
CA LYS A 217 2.69 -9.24 24.25
C LYS A 217 1.39 -9.91 23.85
N LEU A 218 1.45 -10.83 22.90
CA LEU A 218 0.31 -11.57 22.41
C LEU A 218 -0.20 -12.58 23.43
N ASP A 219 0.71 -13.24 24.16
CA ASP A 219 0.36 -14.13 25.27
C ASP A 219 -0.33 -13.38 26.41
N LEU A 220 0.16 -12.17 26.74
CA LEU A 220 -0.49 -11.31 27.73
C LEU A 220 -1.91 -10.93 27.28
N LEU A 221 -2.07 -10.56 26.01
CA LEU A 221 -3.38 -10.20 25.45
C LEU A 221 -4.36 -11.38 25.48
N LEU A 222 -3.90 -12.59 25.10
CA LEU A 222 -4.71 -13.81 25.17
C LEU A 222 -5.13 -14.16 26.59
N GLN A 223 -4.26 -13.97 27.58
CA GLN A 223 -4.59 -14.16 28.99
C GLN A 223 -5.68 -13.18 29.45
N THR A 224 -5.55 -11.89 29.11
CA THR A 224 -6.57 -10.88 29.44
C THR A 224 -7.91 -11.21 28.80
N LEU A 225 -7.94 -11.54 27.50
CA LEU A 225 -9.15 -11.94 26.80
C LEU A 225 -9.79 -13.20 27.41
N THR A 226 -8.99 -14.09 28.00
CA THR A 226 -9.51 -15.29 28.67
C THR A 226 -10.07 -14.98 30.05
N SER A 227 -9.46 -14.05 30.79
CA SER A 227 -10.03 -13.52 32.01
C SER A 227 -11.37 -12.85 31.75
N GLU A 228 -11.45 -11.96 30.75
CA GLU A 228 -12.69 -11.25 30.41
C GLU A 228 -13.80 -12.20 29.93
N GLN A 229 -13.46 -13.30 29.26
CA GLN A 229 -14.45 -14.32 28.91
C GLN A 229 -15.03 -15.01 30.16
N ILE A 230 -14.18 -15.35 31.12
CA ILE A 230 -14.60 -16.00 32.35
C ILE A 230 -15.46 -15.04 33.18
N ASP A 231 -15.10 -13.77 33.22
CA ASP A 231 -15.88 -12.74 33.92
C ASP A 231 -17.23 -12.48 33.23
N ALA A 232 -17.27 -12.45 31.89
CA ALA A 232 -18.52 -12.37 31.13
C ALA A 232 -19.43 -13.58 31.39
N MET A 233 -18.89 -14.80 31.37
CA MET A 233 -19.65 -16.01 31.67
C MET A 233 -20.12 -16.07 33.14
N ARG A 234 -19.37 -15.51 34.08
CA ARG A 234 -19.79 -15.40 35.49
C ARG A 234 -20.95 -14.43 35.67
N LEU A 235 -20.94 -13.31 34.96
CA LEU A 235 -22.03 -12.33 34.99
C LEU A 235 -23.32 -12.92 34.38
N GLU A 236 -23.22 -13.70 33.30
CA GLU A 236 -24.35 -14.42 32.71
C GLU A 236 -24.96 -15.44 33.70
N PHE A 237 -24.12 -16.20 34.42
CA PHE A 237 -24.56 -17.14 35.45
C PHE A 237 -25.21 -16.45 36.67
N GLU A 238 -24.68 -15.31 37.11
CA GLU A 238 -25.26 -14.54 38.22
C GLU A 238 -26.61 -13.89 37.84
N GLU A 239 -26.79 -13.47 36.58
CA GLU A 239 -28.08 -12.99 36.07
C GLU A 239 -29.13 -14.11 35.95
N GLU A 240 -28.75 -15.31 35.49
CA GLU A 240 -29.63 -16.47 35.42
C GLU A 240 -30.06 -17.00 36.80
N ASP A 241 -29.14 -17.05 37.78
CA ASP A 241 -29.46 -17.46 39.16
C ASP A 241 -30.39 -16.45 39.86
N LEU A 242 -30.23 -15.15 39.60
CA LEU A 242 -31.11 -14.11 40.12
C LEU A 242 -32.50 -14.16 39.46
N ALA A 243 -32.59 -14.53 38.19
CA ALA A 243 -33.86 -14.73 37.48
C ALA A 243 -34.60 -15.99 37.98
N ASN A 244 -33.89 -17.10 38.19
CA ASN A 244 -34.45 -18.34 38.72
C ASN A 244 -34.88 -18.20 40.19
N SER A 245 -34.13 -17.47 41.02
CA SER A 245 -34.52 -17.20 42.40
C SER A 245 -35.76 -16.30 42.51
N LYS A 246 -35.98 -15.38 41.56
CA LYS A 246 -37.20 -14.57 41.49
C LYS A 246 -38.42 -15.39 41.05
N HIS A 247 -38.24 -16.37 40.15
CA HIS A 247 -39.30 -17.28 39.72
C HIS A 247 -39.73 -18.26 40.84
N ALA A 248 -38.78 -18.79 41.62
CA ALA A 248 -39.08 -19.66 42.77
C ALA A 248 -39.80 -18.92 43.91
N ALA A 249 -39.46 -17.65 44.15
CA ALA A 249 -40.12 -16.81 45.16
C ALA A 249 -41.56 -16.42 44.78
N PHE A 250 -41.91 -16.44 43.48
CA PHE A 250 -43.27 -16.18 43.00
C PHE A 250 -44.19 -17.40 43.20
N HIS A 251 -43.67 -18.62 43.03
CA HIS A 251 -44.46 -19.85 43.21
C HIS A 251 -44.74 -20.23 44.68
N GLN A 252 -43.91 -19.82 45.64
CA GLN A 252 -44.18 -20.09 47.06
C GLN A 252 -45.24 -19.18 47.70
N LYS A 253 -45.67 -18.10 47.02
CA LYS A 253 -46.67 -17.16 47.57
C LYS A 253 -48.12 -17.47 47.19
N GLU A 254 -48.38 -18.32 46.21
CA GLU A 254 -49.76 -18.63 45.77
C GLU A 254 -50.42 -19.78 46.54
N ASP A 255 -49.67 -20.59 47.29
CA ASP A 255 -50.22 -21.78 47.98
C ASP A 255 -50.69 -21.55 49.44
N THR A 256 -50.79 -20.29 49.93
CA THR A 256 -51.14 -20.03 51.34
C THR A 256 -52.40 -19.21 51.62
N GLU A 257 -53.17 -18.77 50.62
CA GLU A 257 -54.41 -18.01 50.89
C GLU A 257 -55.55 -18.39 49.94
N SER A 258 -56.19 -19.54 50.18
CA SER A 258 -57.53 -19.81 49.66
C SER A 258 -58.40 -20.57 50.67
N GLU A 259 -58.98 -19.85 51.64
CA GLU A 259 -60.22 -20.24 52.31
C GLU A 259 -61.19 -19.05 52.37
N MET A 260 -62.37 -19.24 51.75
CA MET A 260 -63.66 -18.54 51.97
C MET A 260 -63.71 -17.03 51.65
N SER A 261 -64.72 -16.43 51.00
CA SER A 261 -66.13 -16.77 50.80
C SER A 261 -66.75 -15.92 49.65
N TYR A 262 -67.91 -16.37 49.17
CA TYR A 262 -68.83 -15.72 48.21
C TYR A 262 -69.47 -14.42 48.73
N ASP A 263 -69.77 -13.42 47.87
CA ASP A 263 -71.14 -13.14 47.34
C ASP A 263 -71.24 -11.80 46.53
N LYS A 264 -72.06 -11.84 45.46
CA LYS A 264 -72.87 -10.81 44.74
C LYS A 264 -72.42 -9.33 44.70
N SER A 265 -72.46 -8.60 43.58
CA SER A 265 -73.63 -8.37 42.69
C SER A 265 -73.30 -7.38 41.54
N LYS A 266 -74.14 -7.45 40.50
CA LYS A 266 -74.36 -6.57 39.31
C LYS A 266 -74.08 -5.06 39.56
N THR A 267 -73.82 -4.21 38.55
CA THR A 267 -74.79 -3.78 37.50
C THR A 267 -74.08 -2.82 36.50
N GLU A 268 -74.42 -2.95 35.20
CA GLU A 268 -74.63 -1.93 34.13
C GLU A 268 -73.73 -0.67 34.05
N LYS A 269 -73.42 -0.05 32.90
CA LYS A 269 -73.99 -0.05 31.54
C LYS A 269 -73.00 0.68 30.62
N ASP A 270 -72.99 0.25 29.36
CA ASP A 270 -72.86 1.00 28.11
C ASP A 270 -72.25 2.42 28.14
N LEU A 271 -71.33 2.67 27.21
CA LEU A 271 -71.63 3.51 26.05
C LEU A 271 -70.56 3.38 24.97
N SER A 272 -71.05 3.37 23.75
CA SER A 272 -70.43 3.11 22.47
C SER A 272 -69.89 4.37 21.80
N ASN A 273 -69.07 4.12 20.77
CA ASN A 273 -68.77 4.96 19.60
C ASN A 273 -67.88 6.20 19.80
N PHE A 274 -66.77 6.26 19.04
CA PHE A 274 -66.76 6.91 17.72
C PHE A 274 -65.48 6.60 16.93
N ASN A 275 -65.66 6.42 15.62
CA ASN A 275 -64.64 6.23 14.59
C ASN A 275 -63.86 7.52 14.27
N PHE A 276 -62.55 7.44 14.03
CA PHE A 276 -61.91 7.43 12.70
C PHE A 276 -60.42 7.10 12.85
#